data_AF-A0A2V8IH31-F1
#
_entry.id   AF-A0A2V8IH31-F1
#
_cell.length_a   1.000
_cell.length_b   1.000
_cell.length_c   1.000
_cell.angle_alpha   90.00
_cell.angle_beta   90.00
_cell.angle_gamma   90.00
#
_symmetry.space_group_name_H-M   'P 1'
#
loop_
_entity.id
_entity.type
_entity.pdbx_description
1 polymer ?
#
loop_
_entity_poly.entity_id
_entity_poly.type
_entity_poly.pdbx_seq_one_letter_code
_entity_poly.pdbx_strand_id
1 'polypeptide(L)'
;MNNRPDWLKVRIPSGRNFFEVRRILRSHQLNTICEDAMCPNIAECWGKHRTATFMILGNICTRACAFCAVTSGRPSEYDLMEPARVAAAIAELRLKHAVITSVDRDDLADGGAAIFADTVRQIRKLDGNVKIELL
;
A
#
# COMPACT_ATOMS: atom_id res chain seq x y z
N MET A 1 -6.58 24.16 -8.09
CA MET A 1 -5.31 23.41 -8.22
C MET A 1 -4.17 24.21 -8.88
N ASN A 2 -4.29 25.53 -9.12
CA ASN A 2 -3.30 26.31 -9.91
C ASN A 2 -2.23 27.09 -9.12
N ASN A 3 -2.13 26.95 -7.80
CA ASN A 3 -1.20 27.76 -6.97
C ASN A 3 0.01 26.99 -6.42
N ARG A 4 0.33 25.79 -6.93
CA ARG A 4 1.55 25.09 -6.50
C ARG A 4 2.77 25.71 -7.17
N PRO A 5 3.85 26.02 -6.41
CA PRO A 5 5.12 26.48 -6.99
C PRO A 5 5.67 25.50 -8.03
N ASP A 6 6.38 26.00 -9.03
CA ASP A 6 6.89 25.16 -10.12
C ASP A 6 7.83 24.04 -9.65
N TRP A 7 8.62 24.30 -8.60
CA TRP A 7 9.53 23.31 -8.01
C TRP A 7 8.80 22.15 -7.31
N LEU A 8 7.50 22.28 -7.02
CA LEU A 8 6.68 21.23 -6.37
C LEU A 8 5.88 20.40 -7.41
N LYS A 9 5.88 20.80 -8.68
CA LYS A 9 5.13 20.09 -9.72
C LYS A 9 5.89 18.85 -10.19
N VAL A 10 5.19 17.73 -10.26
CA VAL A 10 5.72 16.47 -10.79
C VAL A 10 5.13 16.15 -12.16
N ARG A 11 5.84 15.33 -12.93
CA ARG A 11 5.36 14.84 -14.23
C ARG A 11 4.29 13.77 -14.01
N ILE A 12 3.32 13.72 -14.92
CA ILE A 12 2.30 12.66 -14.91
C ILE A 12 2.99 11.30 -15.08
N PRO A 13 2.65 10.30 -14.25
CA PRO A 13 3.20 8.96 -14.38
C PRO A 13 3.04 8.43 -15.80
N SER A 14 4.16 8.07 -16.43
CA SER A 14 4.19 7.45 -17.75
C SER A 14 5.28 6.37 -17.76
N GLY A 15 4.99 5.22 -18.38
CA GLY A 15 5.96 4.13 -18.49
C GLY A 15 5.36 2.74 -18.22
N ARG A 16 5.92 1.72 -18.89
CA ARG A 16 5.44 0.33 -18.83
C ARG A 16 5.44 -0.24 -17.41
N ASN A 17 6.50 -0.02 -16.64
CA ASN A 17 6.62 -0.53 -15.28
C ASN A 17 5.51 -0.01 -14.36
N PHE A 18 5.16 1.28 -14.45
CA PHE A 18 4.07 1.85 -13.65
C PHE A 18 2.74 1.14 -13.92
N PHE A 19 2.40 0.93 -15.20
CA PHE A 19 1.17 0.23 -15.58
C PHE A 19 1.19 -1.26 -15.20
N GLU A 20 2.36 -1.90 -15.25
CA GLU A 20 2.55 -3.27 -14.78
C GLU A 20 2.24 -3.38 -13.29
N VAL A 21 2.87 -2.55 -12.44
CA VAL A 21 2.61 -2.54 -11.00
C VAL A 21 1.14 -2.29 -10.71
N ARG A 22 0.56 -1.27 -11.36
CA ARG A 22 -0.86 -0.94 -11.21
C ARG A 22 -1.79 -2.11 -11.56
N ARG A 23 -1.48 -2.83 -12.65
CA ARG A 23 -2.26 -3.99 -13.09
C ARG A 23 -2.20 -5.11 -12.06
N ILE A 24 -1.00 -5.39 -11.53
CA ILE A 24 -0.78 -6.45 -10.55
C ILE A 24 -1.52 -6.14 -9.25
N LEU A 25 -1.37 -4.91 -8.71
CA LEU A 25 -2.09 -4.51 -7.50
C LEU A 25 -3.61 -4.66 -7.64
N ARG A 26 -4.16 -4.29 -8.80
CA ARG A 26 -5.58 -4.46 -9.10
C ARG A 26 -6.00 -5.92 -9.23
N SER A 27 -5.20 -6.77 -9.87
CA SER A 27 -5.53 -8.20 -9.98
C SER A 27 -5.52 -8.90 -8.62
N HIS A 28 -4.71 -8.43 -7.69
CA HIS A 28 -4.68 -8.92 -6.30
C HIS A 28 -5.67 -8.21 -5.37
N GLN A 29 -6.45 -7.24 -5.86
CA GLN A 29 -7.41 -6.46 -5.07
C GLN A 29 -6.75 -5.83 -3.83
N LEU A 30 -5.59 -5.19 -4.02
CA LEU A 30 -4.80 -4.58 -2.95
C LEU A 30 -4.85 -3.05 -3.02
N ASN A 31 -4.92 -2.41 -1.86
CA ASN A 31 -4.80 -0.97 -1.74
C ASN A 31 -3.33 -0.56 -1.50
N THR A 32 -2.99 0.66 -1.92
CA THR A 32 -1.69 1.26 -1.62
C THR A 32 -1.88 2.70 -1.20
N ILE A 33 -1.12 3.14 -0.19
CA ILE A 33 -1.08 4.56 0.17
C ILE A 33 -0.52 5.40 -0.99
N CYS A 34 0.24 4.78 -1.90
CA CYS A 34 0.74 5.42 -3.10
C CYS A 34 -0.40 5.99 -3.96
N GLU A 35 -1.48 5.22 -4.15
CA GLU A 35 -2.66 5.65 -4.91
C GLU A 35 -3.61 6.46 -4.02
N ASP A 36 -3.94 5.97 -2.82
CA ASP A 36 -4.98 6.58 -1.97
C ASP A 36 -4.58 7.95 -1.41
N ALA A 37 -3.28 8.20 -1.19
CA ALA A 37 -2.78 9.51 -0.80
C ALA A 37 -2.36 10.39 -2.00
N MET A 38 -2.61 9.95 -3.25
CA MET A 38 -2.19 10.65 -4.48
C MET A 38 -0.69 11.02 -4.46
N CYS A 39 0.16 10.04 -4.13
CA CYS A 39 1.58 10.28 -3.90
C CYS A 39 2.27 10.80 -5.18
N PRO A 40 2.94 11.97 -5.15
CA PRO A 40 3.60 12.54 -6.33
C PRO A 40 4.80 11.69 -6.81
N ASN A 41 5.32 10.79 -5.95
CA ASN A 41 6.49 9.97 -6.23
C ASN A 41 6.14 8.57 -6.78
N ILE A 42 4.86 8.25 -6.96
CA ILE A 42 4.39 6.90 -7.34
C ILE A 42 5.09 6.34 -8.58
N ALA A 43 5.32 7.17 -9.60
CA ALA A 43 5.99 6.76 -10.84
C ALA A 43 7.46 6.37 -10.60
N GLU A 44 8.15 7.08 -9.71
CA GLU A 44 9.54 6.80 -9.38
C GLU A 44 9.64 5.54 -8.51
N CYS A 45 8.83 5.44 -7.46
CA CYS A 45 8.82 4.29 -6.55
C CYS A 45 8.50 2.99 -7.30
N TRP A 46 7.41 2.96 -8.09
CA TRP A 46 7.01 1.77 -8.82
C TRP A 46 7.90 1.51 -10.03
N GLY A 47 8.26 2.55 -10.77
CA GLY A 47 8.97 2.42 -12.04
C GLY A 47 10.47 2.19 -11.91
N LYS A 48 11.14 2.98 -11.05
CA LYS A 48 12.61 3.02 -10.94
C LYS A 48 13.12 2.19 -9.76
N HIS A 49 12.51 2.34 -8.59
CA HIS A 49 13.01 1.71 -7.36
C HIS A 49 12.39 0.33 -7.08
N ARG A 50 11.34 -0.06 -7.81
CA ARG A 50 10.56 -1.29 -7.59
C ARG A 50 10.25 -1.49 -6.10
N THR A 51 9.57 -0.48 -5.54
CA THR A 51 9.05 -0.49 -4.17
C THR A 51 7.61 -0.01 -4.18
N ALA A 52 6.80 -0.54 -3.29
CA ALA A 52 5.43 -0.11 -3.06
C ALA A 52 5.12 -0.13 -1.56
N THR A 53 4.20 0.73 -1.15
CA THR A 53 3.69 0.77 0.21
C THR A 53 2.26 0.24 0.18
N PHE A 54 2.08 -0.98 0.68
CA PHE A 54 0.80 -1.65 0.74
C PHE A 54 0.01 -1.11 1.93
N MET A 55 -1.27 -0.80 1.72
CA MET A 55 -2.18 -0.41 2.77
C MET A 55 -3.17 -1.54 3.01
N ILE A 56 -2.99 -2.26 4.11
CA ILE A 56 -3.82 -3.39 4.52
C ILE A 56 -5.02 -2.91 5.35
N LEU A 57 -5.98 -3.80 5.59
CA LEU A 57 -7.22 -3.55 6.36
C LEU A 57 -8.19 -2.58 5.67
N GLY A 58 -8.08 -2.44 4.35
CA GLY A 58 -8.95 -1.60 3.52
C GLY A 58 -8.42 -0.18 3.30
N ASN A 59 -9.31 0.72 2.86
CA ASN A 59 -9.00 2.12 2.53
C ASN A 59 -9.91 3.14 3.25
N ILE A 60 -10.67 2.67 4.23
CA ILE A 60 -11.52 3.50 5.10
C ILE A 60 -10.94 3.43 6.51
N CYS A 61 -10.57 4.58 7.06
CA CYS A 61 -9.98 4.70 8.38
C CYS A 61 -11.04 5.08 9.43
N THR A 62 -10.99 4.46 10.60
CA THR A 62 -11.88 4.84 11.73
C THR A 62 -11.56 6.22 12.29
N ARG A 63 -10.39 6.77 11.96
CA ARG A 63 -9.94 8.10 12.40
C ARG A 63 -9.92 9.12 11.25
N ALA A 64 -9.87 10.38 11.65
CA ALA A 64 -9.93 11.55 10.75
C ALA A 64 -8.79 12.53 11.00
N CYS A 65 -7.55 12.08 10.77
CA CYS A 65 -6.38 12.93 10.88
C CYS A 65 -6.44 14.08 9.87
N ALA A 66 -6.31 15.33 10.33
CA ALA A 66 -6.52 16.53 9.52
C ALA A 66 -5.61 16.66 8.28
N PHE A 67 -4.48 15.96 8.26
CA PHE A 67 -3.52 15.95 7.15
C PHE A 67 -3.67 14.73 6.23
N CYS A 68 -4.40 13.71 6.65
CA CYS A 68 -4.47 12.44 5.94
C CYS A 68 -5.49 12.51 4.81
N ALA A 69 -5.11 12.03 3.63
CA ALA A 69 -5.98 11.97 2.45
C ALA A 69 -6.83 10.69 2.38
N VAL A 70 -6.55 9.70 3.24
CA VAL A 70 -7.33 8.46 3.31
C VAL A 70 -8.75 8.77 3.78
N THR A 71 -9.73 8.08 3.20
CA THR A 71 -11.14 8.30 3.51
C THR A 71 -11.43 7.87 4.95
N SER A 72 -12.06 8.75 5.74
CA SER A 72 -12.53 8.41 7.08
C SER A 72 -13.96 7.88 7.04
N GLY A 73 -14.27 6.91 7.89
CA GLY A 73 -15.62 6.34 7.97
C GLY A 73 -15.68 5.07 8.80
N ARG A 74 -16.80 4.34 8.69
CA ARG A 74 -16.94 3.01 9.27
C ARG A 74 -16.47 1.97 8.24
N PRO A 75 -15.38 1.22 8.49
CA PRO A 75 -14.92 0.19 7.58
C PRO A 75 -15.94 -0.95 7.47
N SER A 76 -15.88 -1.70 6.37
CA SER A 76 -16.58 -2.97 6.22
C SER A 76 -15.83 -4.10 6.97
N GLU A 77 -16.33 -5.34 6.85
CA GLU A 77 -15.50 -6.50 7.19
C GLU A 77 -14.16 -6.47 6.47
N TYR A 78 -13.17 -7.12 7.09
CA TYR A 78 -11.79 -7.16 6.60
C TYR A 78 -11.41 -8.53 6.11
N ASP A 79 -10.46 -8.55 5.18
CA ASP A 79 -10.14 -9.75 4.43
C ASP A 79 -8.97 -10.51 5.07
N LEU A 80 -9.26 -11.67 5.63
CA LEU A 80 -8.26 -12.56 6.23
C LEU A 80 -7.26 -13.15 5.22
N MET A 81 -7.58 -13.11 3.92
CA MET A 81 -6.70 -13.57 2.84
C MET A 81 -5.83 -12.45 2.26
N GLU A 82 -6.03 -11.20 2.67
CA GLU A 82 -5.21 -10.06 2.25
C GLU A 82 -3.70 -10.27 2.50
N PRO A 83 -3.24 -10.79 3.67
CA PRO A 83 -1.84 -11.14 3.91
C PRO A 83 -1.19 -12.00 2.80
N ALA A 84 -1.91 -13.04 2.34
CA ALA A 84 -1.41 -13.94 1.33
C ALA A 84 -1.32 -13.27 -0.04
N ARG A 85 -2.29 -12.40 -0.38
CA ARG A 85 -2.27 -11.64 -1.64
C ARG A 85 -1.18 -10.58 -1.65
N VAL A 86 -0.93 -9.91 -0.52
CA VAL A 86 0.20 -8.98 -0.38
C VAL A 86 1.52 -9.72 -0.66
N ALA A 87 1.71 -10.88 -0.03
CA ALA A 87 2.92 -11.69 -0.25
C ALA A 87 3.05 -12.15 -1.71
N ALA A 88 1.96 -12.60 -2.34
CA ALA A 88 1.93 -12.99 -3.74
C ALA A 88 2.26 -11.82 -4.69
N ALA A 89 1.70 -10.63 -4.43
CA ALA A 89 1.99 -9.43 -5.21
C ALA A 89 3.47 -9.00 -5.08
N ILE A 90 4.04 -9.04 -3.87
CA ILE A 90 5.47 -8.77 -3.61
C ILE A 90 6.35 -9.72 -4.43
N ALA A 91 6.02 -11.01 -4.44
CA ALA A 91 6.75 -12.03 -5.20
C ALA A 91 6.62 -11.83 -6.71
N GLU A 92 5.41 -11.58 -7.23
CA GLU A 92 5.14 -11.34 -8.65
C GLU A 92 5.90 -10.09 -9.15
N LEU A 93 5.89 -9.02 -8.35
CA LEU A 93 6.60 -7.78 -8.64
C LEU A 93 8.12 -7.88 -8.44
N ARG A 94 8.59 -8.93 -7.77
CA ARG A 94 9.99 -9.16 -7.37
C ARG A 94 10.55 -7.98 -6.57
N LEU A 95 9.76 -7.46 -5.62
CA LEU A 95 10.19 -6.34 -4.79
C LEU A 95 11.29 -6.81 -3.84
N LYS A 96 12.36 -6.02 -3.70
CA LYS A 96 13.41 -6.25 -2.70
C LYS A 96 13.10 -5.60 -1.36
N HIS A 97 12.23 -4.60 -1.38
CA HIS A 97 11.79 -3.83 -0.23
C HIS A 97 10.29 -3.60 -0.35
N ALA A 98 9.55 -3.87 0.72
CA ALA A 98 8.13 -3.63 0.83
C ALA A 98 7.83 -2.92 2.14
N VAL A 99 7.02 -1.86 2.06
CA VAL A 99 6.49 -1.18 3.23
C VAL A 99 5.04 -1.61 3.41
N ILE A 100 4.67 -2.02 4.62
CA ILE A 100 3.31 -2.41 4.97
C ILE A 100 2.80 -1.41 6.00
N THR A 101 1.66 -0.81 5.72
CA THR A 101 0.95 0.09 6.63
C THR A 101 -0.54 -0.24 6.61
N SER A 102 -1.33 0.40 7.47
CA SER A 102 -2.78 0.21 7.49
C SER A 102 -3.52 1.51 7.74
N VAL A 103 -4.84 1.43 7.54
CA VAL A 103 -5.77 2.33 8.22
C VAL A 103 -5.90 1.98 9.70
N ASP A 104 -6.37 2.92 10.52
CA ASP A 104 -6.78 2.61 11.89
C ASP A 104 -8.08 1.78 11.87
N ARG A 105 -8.12 0.75 12.71
CA ARG A 105 -9.24 -0.19 12.88
C ARG A 105 -9.69 -0.28 14.32
N ASP A 106 -10.14 0.85 14.85
CA ASP A 106 -10.67 0.94 16.23
C ASP A 106 -11.91 0.05 16.45
N ASP A 107 -12.53 -0.46 15.39
CA ASP A 107 -13.64 -1.42 15.43
C ASP A 107 -13.21 -2.88 15.70
N LEU A 108 -11.92 -3.20 15.57
CA LEU A 108 -11.38 -4.53 15.83
C LEU A 108 -10.80 -4.62 17.25
N ALA A 109 -11.01 -5.77 17.91
CA ALA A 109 -10.53 -5.99 19.28
C ALA A 109 -9.00 -5.89 19.44
N ASP A 110 -8.25 -6.26 18.39
CA ASP A 110 -6.79 -6.20 18.35
C ASP A 110 -6.27 -5.03 17.49
N GLY A 111 -7.16 -4.14 17.01
CA GLY A 111 -6.82 -3.06 16.10
C GLY A 111 -6.24 -3.50 14.74
N GLY A 112 -6.32 -4.79 14.39
CA GLY A 112 -5.74 -5.34 13.16
C GLY A 112 -4.31 -5.86 13.29
N ALA A 113 -3.75 -5.94 14.51
CA ALA A 113 -2.39 -6.42 14.76
C ALA A 113 -2.14 -7.84 14.21
N ALA A 114 -3.14 -8.73 14.26
CA ALA A 114 -3.02 -10.08 13.72
C ALA A 114 -2.76 -10.08 12.19
N ILE A 115 -3.37 -9.15 11.45
CA ILE A 115 -3.23 -9.06 9.99
C ILE A 115 -1.84 -8.54 9.60
N PHE A 116 -1.27 -7.58 10.33
CA PHE A 116 0.14 -7.19 10.15
C PHE A 116 1.08 -8.38 10.37
N ALA A 117 0.89 -9.09 11.49
CA ALA A 117 1.75 -10.20 11.84
C ALA A 117 1.65 -11.34 10.82
N ASP A 118 0.44 -11.66 10.33
CA ASP A 118 0.29 -12.67 9.29
C ASP A 118 0.88 -12.22 7.95
N THR A 119 0.72 -10.94 7.58
CA THR A 119 1.33 -10.38 6.35
C THR A 119 2.85 -10.59 6.35
N VAL A 120 3.53 -10.29 7.46
CA VAL A 120 4.97 -10.54 7.60
C VAL A 120 5.29 -12.04 7.46
N ARG A 121 4.50 -12.92 8.10
CA ARG A 121 4.71 -14.38 8.02
C ARG A 121 4.53 -14.89 6.58
N GLN A 122 3.51 -14.45 5.86
CA GLN A 122 3.26 -14.86 4.48
C GLN A 122 4.39 -14.39 3.56
N ILE A 123 4.87 -13.15 3.73
CA ILE A 123 6.01 -12.64 2.95
C ILE A 123 7.26 -13.49 3.22
N ARG A 124 7.59 -13.75 4.49
CA ARG A 124 8.77 -14.55 4.86
C ARG A 124 8.70 -16.00 4.37
N LYS A 125 7.50 -16.59 4.30
CA LYS A 125 7.29 -17.93 3.74
C LYS A 125 7.59 -17.98 2.24
N LEU A 126 7.27 -16.92 1.50
CA LEU A 126 7.50 -16.85 0.05
C LEU A 126 8.93 -16.42 -0.30
N ASP A 127 9.46 -15.40 0.38
CA ASP A 127 10.84 -14.93 0.19
C ASP A 127 11.41 -14.36 1.49
N GLY A 128 12.38 -15.08 2.06
CA GLY A 128 13.08 -14.68 3.27
C GLY A 128 13.97 -13.44 3.11
N ASN A 129 14.31 -13.03 1.89
CA ASN A 129 15.27 -11.94 1.63
C ASN A 129 14.63 -10.56 1.47
N VAL A 130 13.30 -10.49 1.32
CA VAL A 130 12.59 -9.21 1.18
C VAL A 130 12.78 -8.39 2.45
N LYS A 131 13.24 -7.15 2.33
CA LYS A 131 13.26 -6.21 3.46
C LYS A 131 11.83 -5.71 3.69
N ILE A 132 11.37 -5.78 4.93
CA ILE A 132 10.01 -5.42 5.32
C ILE A 132 10.09 -4.27 6.33
N GLU A 133 9.40 -3.18 6.02
CA GLU A 133 9.17 -2.06 6.94
C GLU A 133 7.68 -2.02 7.32
N LEU A 134 7.39 -1.81 8.60
CA LEU A 134 6.03 -1.65 9.11
C LEU A 134 5.85 -0.21 9.60
N LEU A 135 4.77 0.45 9.17
CA LEU A 135 4.37 1.79 9.57
C LEU A 135 3.00 1.78 10.23
#